data_AF-A0A7J2LKX1-F1
#
_entry.id   AF-A0A7J2LKX1-F1
#
_cell.length_a   1.000
_cell.length_b   1.000
_cell.length_c   1.000
_cell.angle_alpha   90.00
_cell.angle_beta   90.00
_cell.angle_gamma   90.00
#
_symmetry.space_group_name_H-M   'P 1'
#
loop_
_entity.id
_entity.type
_entity.pdbx_description
1 polymer ?
#
loop_
_entity_poly.entity_id
_entity_poly.type
_entity_poly.pdbx_seq_one_letter_code
_entity_poly.pdbx_strand_id
1 'polypeptide(L)'
;MSTQGVLEKVVDEVESEEDELVNLCSKLVQIPTVSPPGESREIAKFIESYFGSLGIATHIYEKVEGKSNVCVELPGKREGKIIWLGHLDTVPPGDPSSWKHDPYGGEVVNGRIYGRGSSDTKGAVAAA
;
A
#
# COMPACT_ATOMS: atom_id res chain seq x y z
N MET A 1 29.78 -8.23 -1.85
CA MET A 1 28.90 -8.01 -3.01
C MET A 1 29.14 -6.60 -3.50
N SER A 2 29.33 -6.39 -4.80
CA SER A 2 29.43 -5.02 -5.37
C SER A 2 28.06 -4.33 -5.28
N THR A 3 28.02 -3.01 -5.35
CA THR A 3 26.75 -2.26 -5.43
C THR A 3 25.90 -2.75 -6.61
N GLN A 4 26.53 -3.00 -7.76
CA GLN A 4 25.88 -3.56 -8.94
C GLN A 4 25.23 -4.93 -8.65
N GLY A 5 25.95 -5.84 -8.00
CA GLY A 5 25.39 -7.16 -7.67
C GLY A 5 24.29 -7.13 -6.62
N VAL A 6 24.25 -6.12 -5.75
CA VAL A 6 23.11 -5.90 -4.84
C VAL A 6 21.89 -5.42 -5.63
N LEU A 7 22.08 -4.48 -6.55
CA LEU A 7 21.01 -3.94 -7.37
C LEU A 7 20.34 -5.02 -8.23
N GLU A 8 21.14 -5.82 -8.94
CA GLU A 8 20.64 -6.94 -9.75
C GLU A 8 19.80 -7.90 -8.92
N LYS A 9 20.32 -8.31 -7.75
CA LYS A 9 19.58 -9.19 -6.84
C LYS A 9 18.23 -8.59 -6.40
N VAL A 10 18.20 -7.29 -6.09
CA VAL A 10 16.95 -6.62 -5.65
C VAL A 10 15.94 -6.55 -6.79
N VAL A 11 16.40 -6.25 -8.00
CA VAL A 11 15.53 -6.22 -9.19
C VAL A 11 14.96 -7.61 -9.46
N ASP A 12 15.80 -8.65 -9.47
CA ASP A 12 15.36 -10.03 -9.69
C ASP A 12 14.32 -10.47 -8.65
N GLU A 13 14.51 -10.10 -7.37
CA GLU A 13 13.56 -10.42 -6.31
C GLU A 13 12.20 -9.71 -6.53
N VAL A 14 12.22 -8.41 -6.85
CA VAL A 14 11.00 -7.64 -7.12
C VAL A 14 10.26 -8.18 -8.33
N GLU A 15 10.97 -8.55 -9.41
CA GLU A 15 10.38 -9.18 -10.59
C GLU A 15 9.76 -10.54 -10.26
N SER A 16 10.39 -11.32 -9.37
CA SER A 16 9.84 -12.62 -8.96
C SER A 16 8.57 -12.54 -8.09
N GLU A 17 8.35 -11.39 -7.44
CA GLU A 17 7.21 -11.12 -6.55
C GLU A 17 6.17 -10.19 -7.20
N GLU A 18 6.21 -9.98 -8.52
CA GLU A 18 5.30 -9.06 -9.24
C GLU A 18 3.83 -9.37 -8.95
N ASP A 19 3.44 -10.64 -8.99
CA ASP A 19 2.06 -11.08 -8.73
C ASP A 19 1.59 -10.74 -7.31
N GLU A 20 2.48 -10.88 -6.33
CA GLU A 20 2.21 -10.52 -4.92
C GLU A 20 1.98 -9.02 -4.81
N LEU A 21 2.91 -8.21 -5.34
CA LEU A 21 2.86 -6.75 -5.30
C LEU A 21 1.61 -6.19 -5.99
N VAL A 22 1.28 -6.72 -7.18
CA VAL A 22 0.07 -6.33 -7.93
C VAL A 22 -1.18 -6.67 -7.13
N ASN A 23 -1.24 -7.86 -6.53
CA ASN A 23 -2.36 -8.29 -5.71
C ASN A 23 -2.48 -7.47 -4.41
N LEU A 24 -1.36 -7.12 -3.76
CA LEU A 24 -1.34 -6.25 -2.59
C LEU A 24 -1.90 -4.87 -2.92
N CYS A 25 -1.42 -4.24 -3.99
CA CYS A 25 -1.92 -2.95 -4.46
C CYS A 25 -3.41 -3.00 -4.80
N SER A 26 -3.84 -4.03 -5.54
CA SER A 26 -5.26 -4.26 -5.85
C SER A 26 -6.12 -4.33 -4.60
N LYS A 27 -5.72 -5.14 -3.59
CA LYS A 27 -6.45 -5.26 -2.32
C LYS A 27 -6.50 -3.95 -1.54
N LEU A 28 -5.41 -3.18 -1.53
CA LEU A 28 -5.43 -1.84 -0.92
C LEU A 28 -6.43 -0.93 -1.62
N VAL A 29 -6.48 -0.93 -2.96
CA VAL A 29 -7.44 -0.13 -3.75
C VAL A 29 -8.88 -0.51 -3.43
N GLN A 30 -9.14 -1.80 -3.21
CA GLN A 30 -10.47 -2.32 -2.89
C GLN A 30 -11.04 -1.86 -1.55
N ILE A 31 -10.21 -1.34 -0.63
CA ILE A 31 -10.66 -0.84 0.67
C ILE A 31 -10.91 0.67 0.58
N PRO A 32 -12.18 1.16 0.54
CA PRO A 32 -12.46 2.58 0.36
C PRO A 32 -12.06 3.40 1.60
N THR A 33 -11.31 4.48 1.39
CA THR A 33 -10.76 5.34 2.45
C THR A 33 -11.02 6.82 2.15
N VAL A 34 -12.22 7.11 1.61
CA VAL A 34 -12.54 8.44 1.09
C VAL A 34 -12.53 9.49 2.20
N SER A 35 -11.83 10.60 1.96
CA SER A 35 -11.75 11.75 2.85
C SER A 35 -12.46 12.95 2.22
N PRO A 36 -13.44 13.58 2.91
CA PRO A 36 -14.05 13.19 4.19
C PRO A 36 -14.97 11.93 4.10
N PRO A 37 -15.17 11.17 5.20
CA PRO A 37 -14.63 11.40 6.54
C PRO A 37 -13.17 10.93 6.72
N GLY A 38 -12.67 10.02 5.89
CA GLY A 38 -11.33 9.46 5.94
C GLY A 38 -11.20 8.28 6.91
N GLU A 39 -12.23 7.42 6.99
CA GLU A 39 -12.17 6.19 7.81
C GLU A 39 -11.10 5.25 7.25
N SER A 40 -10.12 4.88 8.09
CA SER A 40 -8.94 4.12 7.69
C SER A 40 -8.64 2.91 8.58
N ARG A 41 -9.50 2.57 9.55
CA ARG A 41 -9.28 1.42 10.44
C ARG A 41 -9.28 0.09 9.68
N GLU A 42 -10.11 -0.05 8.66
CA GLU A 42 -10.17 -1.27 7.85
C GLU A 42 -8.87 -1.50 7.09
N ILE A 43 -8.38 -0.48 6.38
CA ILE A 43 -7.11 -0.58 5.65
C ILE A 43 -5.93 -0.75 6.61
N ALA A 44 -5.97 -0.13 7.80
CA ALA A 44 -4.94 -0.31 8.82
C ALA A 44 -4.88 -1.75 9.34
N LYS A 45 -6.04 -2.38 9.60
CA LYS A 45 -6.13 -3.80 9.99
C LYS A 45 -5.67 -4.74 8.88
N PHE A 46 -5.98 -4.40 7.62
CA PHE A 46 -5.50 -5.16 6.48
C PHE A 46 -3.96 -5.15 6.42
N ILE A 47 -3.35 -3.97 6.55
CA ILE A 47 -1.88 -3.82 6.56
C ILE A 47 -1.25 -4.53 7.76
N GLU A 48 -1.82 -4.40 8.96
CA GLU A 48 -1.39 -5.15 10.15
C GLU A 48 -1.44 -6.67 9.92
N SER A 49 -2.50 -7.18 9.29
CA SER A 49 -2.64 -8.60 8.97
C SER A 49 -1.62 -9.06 7.93
N TYR A 50 -1.36 -8.22 6.92
CA TYR A 50 -0.34 -8.48 5.89
C TYR A 50 1.05 -8.63 6.52
N PHE A 51 1.52 -7.62 7.27
CA PHE A 51 2.81 -7.70 7.97
C PHE A 51 2.86 -8.80 9.03
N GLY A 52 1.75 -9.04 9.74
CA GLY A 52 1.63 -10.14 10.69
C GLY A 52 1.85 -11.51 10.06
N SER A 53 1.38 -11.72 8.82
CA SER A 53 1.64 -12.95 8.06
C SER A 53 3.11 -13.15 7.70
N LEU A 54 3.88 -12.07 7.65
CA LEU A 54 5.34 -12.06 7.44
C LEU A 54 6.12 -12.13 8.76
N GLY A 55 5.44 -12.20 9.91
CA GLY A 55 6.07 -12.17 11.24
C GLY A 55 6.61 -10.79 11.63
N ILE A 56 6.17 -9.72 10.98
CA ILE A 56 6.58 -8.34 11.24
C ILE A 56 5.52 -7.65 12.10
N ALA A 57 5.96 -7.07 13.23
CA ALA A 57 5.07 -6.33 14.12
C ALA A 57 4.72 -4.94 13.56
N THR A 58 3.48 -4.53 13.72
CA THR A 58 2.98 -3.21 13.33
C THR A 58 2.47 -2.43 14.54
N HIS A 59 2.60 -1.11 14.50
CA HIS A 59 2.02 -0.20 15.49
C HIS A 59 0.96 0.68 14.83
N ILE A 60 -0.26 0.63 15.37
CA ILE A 60 -1.38 1.46 14.90
C ILE A 60 -1.56 2.64 15.85
N TYR A 61 -1.60 3.85 15.30
CA TYR A 61 -1.85 5.09 16.03
C TYR A 61 -3.13 5.77 15.53
N GLU A 62 -4.07 6.02 16.43
CA GLU A 62 -5.33 6.70 16.11
C GLU A 62 -5.47 7.96 16.97
N LYS A 63 -4.96 9.09 16.47
CA LYS A 63 -5.06 10.39 17.16
C LYS A 63 -6.44 11.03 16.98
N VAL A 64 -7.04 10.84 15.81
CA VAL A 64 -8.38 11.29 15.46
C VAL A 64 -9.21 10.05 15.21
N GLU A 65 -10.42 10.00 15.77
CA GLU A 65 -11.30 8.85 15.65
C GLU A 65 -11.52 8.46 14.18
N GLY A 66 -11.30 7.18 13.86
CA GLY A 66 -11.44 6.64 12.50
C GLY A 66 -10.24 6.90 11.59
N LYS A 67 -9.24 7.68 12.04
CA LYS A 67 -8.04 8.01 11.24
C LYS A 67 -6.79 7.36 11.82
N SER A 68 -6.66 6.08 11.53
CA SER A 68 -5.52 5.25 11.90
C SER A 68 -4.31 5.51 11.00
N ASN A 69 -3.12 5.59 11.61
CA ASN A 69 -1.82 5.55 10.95
C ASN A 69 -1.16 4.21 11.29
N VAL A 70 -0.50 3.59 10.32
CA VAL A 70 0.26 2.34 10.53
C VAL A 70 1.75 2.66 10.47
N CYS A 71 2.49 2.20 11.47
CA CYS A 71 3.94 2.30 11.52
C CYS A 71 4.55 0.91 11.61
N VAL A 72 5.57 0.65 10.81
CA VAL A 72 6.32 -0.60 10.77
C VAL A 72 7.81 -0.26 10.83
N GLU A 73 8.55 -0.94 11.70
CA GLU A 73 9.99 -0.74 11.85
C GLU A 73 10.73 -2.06 11.58
N LEU A 74 11.64 -2.03 10.60
CA LEU A 74 12.56 -3.13 10.32
C LEU A 74 13.94 -2.80 10.89
N PRO A 75 14.48 -3.61 11.82
CA PRO A 75 15.76 -3.32 12.46
C PRO A 75 16.91 -3.45 11.47
N GLY A 76 17.65 -2.35 11.28
CA GLY A 76 18.90 -2.31 10.52
C GLY A 76 20.10 -2.79 11.34
N LYS A 77 21.22 -3.05 10.65
CA LYS A 77 22.51 -3.43 11.28
C LYS A 77 23.43 -2.25 11.60
N ARG A 78 23.06 -1.04 11.19
CA ARG A 78 23.89 0.18 11.30
C ARG A 78 23.06 1.32 11.84
N GLU A 79 23.74 2.33 12.37
CA GLU A 79 23.12 3.59 12.76
C GLU A 79 22.59 4.34 11.54
N GLY A 80 21.46 5.02 11.73
CA GLY A 80 20.72 5.70 10.67
C GLY A 80 19.31 5.14 10.51
N LYS A 81 18.36 6.00 10.13
CA LYS A 81 16.97 5.62 9.85
C LYS A 81 16.55 6.21 8.50
N ILE A 82 15.87 5.39 7.70
CA ILE A 82 15.15 5.82 6.50
C ILE A 82 13.67 5.67 6.82
N ILE A 83 12.88 6.69 6.49
CA ILE A 83 11.42 6.66 6.66
C ILE A 83 10.81 6.63 5.27
N TRP A 84 10.08 5.56 4.97
CA TRP A 84 9.14 5.56 3.86
C TRP A 84 7.80 6.09 4.36
N LEU A 85 7.23 7.06 3.65
CA LEU A 85 5.97 7.71 4.06
C LEU A 85 5.01 7.75 2.88
N GLY A 86 3.79 7.26 3.11
CA GLY A 86 2.66 7.37 2.21
C GLY A 86 1.39 7.69 3.00
N HIS A 87 0.33 8.03 2.27
CA HIS A 87 -1.00 8.23 2.84
C HIS A 87 -1.94 7.12 2.34
N LEU A 88 -3.01 6.88 3.07
CA LEU A 88 -3.96 5.81 2.75
C LEU A 88 -5.33 6.35 2.35
N ASP A 89 -5.61 7.61 2.66
CA ASP A 89 -6.87 8.25 2.31
C ASP A 89 -6.93 8.56 0.81
N THR A 90 -8.14 8.68 0.31
CA THR A 90 -8.37 9.00 -1.11
C THR A 90 -9.37 10.12 -1.23
N VAL A 91 -9.27 10.88 -2.33
CA VAL A 91 -10.33 11.80 -2.72
C VAL A 91 -11.57 11.04 -3.20
N PRO A 92 -12.78 11.65 -3.15
CA PRO A 92 -13.97 11.04 -3.72
C PRO A 92 -13.75 10.59 -5.17
N PRO A 93 -14.37 9.47 -5.60
CA PRO A 93 -14.20 8.95 -6.94
C PRO A 93 -14.92 9.80 -8.00
N GLY A 94 -15.81 10.71 -7.57
CA GLY A 94 -16.71 11.43 -8.47
C GLY A 94 -17.95 10.59 -8.80
N ASP A 95 -18.55 10.84 -9.96
CA ASP A 95 -19.72 10.10 -10.44
C ASP A 95 -19.33 8.67 -10.88
N PRO A 96 -19.83 7.60 -10.21
CA PRO A 96 -19.52 6.23 -10.57
C PRO A 96 -19.88 5.87 -12.02
N SER A 97 -20.89 6.50 -12.63
CA SER A 97 -21.28 6.23 -14.01
C SER A 97 -20.26 6.71 -15.05
N SER A 98 -19.37 7.63 -14.65
CA SER A 98 -18.26 8.11 -15.48
C SER A 98 -17.06 7.16 -15.47
N TRP A 99 -17.08 6.11 -14.65
CA TRP A 99 -16.00 5.15 -14.56
C TRP A 99 -16.21 3.97 -15.51
N LYS A 100 -15.14 3.59 -16.21
CA LYS A 100 -15.12 2.38 -17.04
C LYS A 100 -14.90 1.10 -16.22
N HIS A 101 -14.19 1.23 -15.11
CA HIS A 101 -13.86 0.17 -14.15
C HIS A 101 -14.30 0.63 -12.77
N ASP A 102 -14.70 -0.27 -11.88
CA ASP A 102 -15.16 0.15 -10.55
C ASP A 102 -14.06 0.96 -9.83
N PRO A 103 -14.34 2.18 -9.33
CA PRO A 103 -13.36 2.96 -8.58
C PRO A 103 -12.79 2.23 -7.36
N TYR A 104 -13.46 1.21 -6.83
CA TYR A 104 -12.98 0.38 -5.74
C TYR A 104 -12.82 -1.09 -6.16
N GLY A 105 -12.77 -1.38 -7.46
CA GLY A 105 -12.61 -2.75 -7.97
C GLY A 105 -11.19 -3.29 -7.84
N GLY A 106 -10.17 -2.43 -7.93
CA GLY A 106 -8.78 -2.86 -7.99
C GLY A 106 -8.46 -3.70 -9.24
N GLU A 107 -9.26 -3.56 -10.31
CA GLU A 107 -9.18 -4.43 -11.48
C GLU A 107 -7.82 -4.33 -12.17
N VAL A 108 -7.18 -5.48 -12.40
CA VAL A 108 -5.94 -5.58 -13.18
C VAL A 108 -6.29 -5.88 -14.64
N VAL A 109 -6.09 -4.91 -15.52
CA VAL A 109 -6.44 -5.05 -16.95
C VAL A 109 -5.28 -4.55 -17.81
N ASN A 110 -4.73 -5.44 -18.64
CA ASN A 110 -3.61 -5.14 -19.56
C ASN A 110 -2.42 -4.46 -18.86
N GLY A 111 -1.98 -5.02 -17.72
CA GLY A 111 -0.82 -4.52 -16.96
C GLY A 111 -1.08 -3.21 -16.21
N ARG A 112 -2.34 -2.86 -15.96
CA ARG A 112 -2.72 -1.66 -15.20
C ARG A 112 -3.73 -1.98 -14.11
N ILE A 113 -3.55 -1.37 -12.95
CA ILE A 113 -4.49 -1.45 -11.83
C ILE A 113 -5.44 -0.25 -11.89
N TYR A 114 -6.72 -0.52 -12.07
CA TYR A 114 -7.77 0.48 -12.12
C TYR A 114 -8.47 0.63 -10.77
N GLY A 115 -8.56 1.87 -10.30
CA GLY A 115 -9.33 2.26 -9.11
C GLY A 115 -8.81 3.54 -8.48
N ARG A 116 -9.67 4.20 -7.70
CA ARG A 116 -9.34 5.36 -6.90
C ARG A 116 -8.30 4.97 -5.85
N GLY A 117 -7.18 5.67 -5.88
CA GLY A 117 -6.08 5.44 -4.95
C GLY A 117 -4.93 4.63 -5.52
N SER A 118 -5.09 3.99 -6.68
CA SER A 118 -4.02 3.15 -7.27
C SER A 118 -2.73 3.93 -7.50
N SER A 119 -2.82 5.13 -8.09
CA SER A 119 -1.67 6.02 -8.27
C SER A 119 -1.44 6.98 -7.11
N ASP A 120 -2.47 7.35 -6.35
CA ASP A 120 -2.39 8.35 -5.27
C ASP A 120 -3.14 7.85 -4.01
N THR A 121 -2.46 7.16 -3.10
CA THR A 121 -1.03 6.75 -3.19
C THR A 121 -0.81 5.28 -2.81
N LYS A 122 -1.87 4.46 -2.90
CA LYS A 122 -1.85 3.06 -2.46
C LYS A 122 -0.86 2.20 -3.22
N GLY A 123 -0.59 2.49 -4.50
CA GLY A 123 0.45 1.80 -5.26
C GLY A 123 1.86 2.08 -4.73
N ALA A 124 2.17 3.32 -4.34
CA ALA A 124 3.46 3.64 -3.74
C ALA A 124 3.58 3.10 -2.31
N VAL A 125 2.47 2.93 -1.60
CA VAL A 125 2.44 2.24 -0.31
C VAL A 125 2.65 0.73 -0.47
N ALA A 126 2.09 0.11 -1.49
CA ALA A 126 2.30 -1.31 -1.78
C ALA A 126 3.76 -1.61 -2.13
N ALA A 127 4.44 -0.70 -2.82
CA ALA A 127 5.83 -0.85 -3.25
C ALA A 127 6.89 -0.57 -2.16
N ALA A 128 6.46 -0.16 -0.97
CA ALA A 128 7.32 0.26 0.15
C ALA A 128 7.93 -0.93 0.90
#